data_AF-A0A6F8YQ88-F1
#
_entry.id   AF-A0A6F8YQ88-F1
#
_cell.length_a   1.000
_cell.length_b   1.000
_cell.length_c   1.000
_cell.angle_alpha   90.00
_cell.angle_beta   90.00
_cell.angle_gamma   90.00
#
_symmetry.space_group_name_H-M   'P 1'
#
loop_
_entity.id
_entity.type
_entity.pdbx_description
1 polymer ?
#
loop_
_entity_poly.entity_id
_entity_poly.type
_entity_poly.pdbx_seq_one_letter_code
_entity_poly.pdbx_strand_id
1 'polypeptide(L)'
;MHLGTNDMWGGWIPTDNKITALTKLVGQMRASNPAMKIIVAQIIPMGANACATCPADVVAFNNRIPAWAAGLSTAQSPITVVDQWTGFNTATDTGDGVHPNNAGFQKMADRWYPAVVQALGGGSPPPVTTPPATTPPVTTPPVTTPPVTTPPPAGGTCTATYRVVSQWTGGFQGEVTVRNTGTTARSAWTASFTFGAGQQITQAWNATVTQTGAAVTARNLSWNGNLPAGGTTSFGFLANWTSGNPAPPVTCAVT
;
A
#
# COMPACT_ATOMS: atom_id res chain seq x y z
N MET A 1 -0.71 8.97 10.23
CA MET A 1 0.53 8.17 10.18
C MET A 1 0.21 6.75 10.58
N HIS A 2 0.51 5.77 9.73
CA HIS A 2 0.41 4.34 10.03
C HIS A 2 1.72 3.68 9.59
N LEU A 3 2.75 3.79 10.42
CA LEU A 3 4.14 3.45 10.06
C LEU A 3 4.75 2.58 11.17
N GLY A 4 5.51 1.56 10.78
CA GLY A 4 6.17 0.63 11.70
C GLY A 4 6.06 -0.85 11.30
N THR A 5 5.09 -1.22 10.46
CA THR A 5 4.87 -2.61 10.02
C THR A 5 6.12 -3.23 9.43
N ASN A 6 6.81 -2.54 8.51
CA ASN A 6 8.03 -3.03 7.88
C ASN A 6 9.22 -3.05 8.86
N ASP A 7 9.25 -2.16 9.84
CA ASP A 7 10.26 -2.13 10.89
C ASP A 7 10.17 -3.33 11.84
N MET A 8 9.01 -3.99 11.92
CA MET A 8 8.84 -5.25 12.66
C MET A 8 9.39 -6.45 11.89
N TRP A 9 9.61 -6.31 10.58
CA TRP A 9 10.03 -7.43 9.74
C TRP A 9 11.45 -7.88 10.10
N GLY A 10 11.57 -9.11 10.61
CA GLY A 10 12.85 -9.71 10.99
C GLY A 10 13.39 -9.34 12.37
N GLY A 11 12.67 -8.54 13.17
CA GLY A 11 13.02 -8.31 14.59
C GLY A 11 14.31 -7.51 14.85
N TRP A 12 14.96 -6.96 13.82
CA TRP A 12 16.28 -6.32 13.93
C TRP A 12 16.24 -4.92 14.53
N ILE A 13 15.09 -4.24 14.46
CA ILE A 13 14.94 -2.87 14.94
C ILE A 13 14.26 -2.91 16.32
N PRO A 14 14.94 -2.49 17.41
CA PRO A 14 14.34 -2.40 18.73
C PRO A 14 13.14 -1.44 18.76
N THR A 15 12.14 -1.73 19.60
CA THR A 15 10.95 -0.89 19.76
C THR A 15 11.29 0.56 20.10
N ASP A 16 12.31 0.81 20.92
CA ASP A 16 12.76 2.16 21.25
C ASP A 16 13.28 2.94 20.04
N ASN A 17 13.95 2.28 19.09
CA ASN A 17 14.43 2.92 17.87
C ASN A 17 13.27 3.32 16.96
N LYS A 18 12.21 2.50 16.90
CA LYS A 18 10.98 2.80 16.14
C LYS A 18 10.26 4.01 16.72
N ILE A 19 10.14 4.07 18.05
CA ILE A 19 9.56 5.23 18.74
C ILE A 19 10.41 6.49 18.54
N THR A 20 11.75 6.36 18.59
CA THR A 20 12.67 7.47 18.30
C THR A 20 12.50 7.98 16.87
N ALA A 21 12.30 7.09 15.89
CA ALA A 21 12.04 7.46 14.51
C ALA A 21 10.73 8.24 14.36
N LEU A 22 9.65 7.80 15.02
CA LEU A 22 8.39 8.54 15.06
C LEU A 22 8.56 9.93 15.69
N THR A 23 9.31 10.05 16.79
CA THR A 23 9.62 11.35 17.41
C THR A 23 10.34 12.28 16.43
N LYS A 24 11.35 11.77 15.71
CA LYS A 24 12.07 12.55 14.70
C LYS A 24 11.13 13.05 13.60
N LEU A 25 10.22 12.20 13.12
CA LEU A 25 9.23 12.55 12.11
C LEU A 25 8.28 13.65 12.63
N VAL A 26 7.77 13.55 13.85
CA VAL A 26 6.95 14.59 14.48
C VAL A 26 7.70 15.91 14.60
N GLY A 27 8.99 15.87 14.98
CA GLY A 27 9.85 17.05 15.02
C GLY A 27 9.99 17.73 13.66
N GLN A 28 10.20 16.96 12.59
CA GLN A 28 10.27 17.46 11.22
C GLN A 28 8.93 18.06 10.75
N MET A 29 7.80 17.40 11.05
CA MET A 29 6.47 17.93 10.75
C MET A 29 6.23 19.28 11.42
N ARG A 30 6.61 19.43 12.70
CA ARG A 30 6.45 20.66 13.46
C ARG A 30 7.42 21.77 13.04
N ALA A 31 8.62 21.41 12.60
CA ALA A 31 9.54 22.37 12.00
C ALA A 31 8.97 22.96 10.69
N SER A 32 8.24 22.16 9.92
CA SER A 32 7.54 22.65 8.72
C SER A 32 6.26 23.42 9.03
N ASN A 33 5.47 22.97 10.02
CA ASN A 33 4.26 23.65 10.49
C ASN A 33 4.13 23.48 12.01
N PRO A 34 4.38 24.53 12.81
CA PRO A 34 4.28 24.46 14.26
C PRO A 34 2.88 24.09 14.79
N ALA A 35 1.83 24.29 13.99
CA ALA A 35 0.44 23.97 14.32
C ALA A 35 -0.05 22.65 13.70
N MET A 36 0.86 21.74 13.32
CA MET A 36 0.50 20.47 12.70
C MET A 36 -0.46 19.67 13.61
N LYS A 37 -1.60 19.26 13.07
CA LYS A 37 -2.51 18.31 13.72
C LYS A 37 -2.11 16.91 13.27
N ILE A 38 -1.62 16.11 14.21
CA ILE A 38 -1.00 14.83 13.89
C ILE A 38 -1.96 13.72 14.33
N ILE A 39 -2.24 12.79 13.42
CA ILE A 39 -2.99 11.58 13.76
C ILE A 39 -2.06 10.40 13.52
N VAL A 40 -1.87 9.58 14.55
CA VAL A 40 -1.03 8.38 14.52
C VAL A 40 -1.88 7.18 14.82
N ALA A 41 -1.64 6.05 14.16
CA ALA A 41 -2.35 4.82 14.44
C ALA A 41 -1.46 3.83 15.18
N GLN A 42 -2.07 3.07 16.08
CA GLN A 42 -1.57 1.73 16.37
C GLN A 42 -1.58 0.90 15.08
N ILE A 43 -0.66 -0.04 14.96
CA ILE A 43 -0.52 -0.89 13.79
C ILE A 43 -1.56 -2.02 13.85
N ILE A 44 -2.20 -2.33 12.74
CA ILE A 44 -3.04 -3.53 12.60
C ILE A 44 -2.25 -4.81 12.97
N PRO A 45 -2.89 -5.89 13.42
CA PRO A 45 -2.19 -7.14 13.68
C PRO A 45 -1.51 -7.67 12.41
N MET A 46 -0.37 -8.34 12.60
CA MET A 46 0.34 -9.07 11.56
C MET A 46 0.24 -10.57 11.85
N GLY A 47 0.01 -11.37 10.82
CA GLY A 47 -0.02 -12.82 10.90
C GLY A 47 1.38 -13.40 11.08
N ALA A 48 1.49 -14.48 11.86
CA ALA A 48 2.75 -15.19 12.06
C ALA A 48 3.30 -15.82 10.78
N ASN A 49 2.44 -16.04 9.78
CA ASN A 49 2.82 -16.49 8.44
C ASN A 49 3.66 -15.46 7.68
N ALA A 50 3.56 -14.17 8.02
CA ALA A 50 4.36 -13.12 7.41
C ALA A 50 5.75 -13.02 8.07
N CYS A 51 5.79 -13.01 9.39
CA CYS A 51 7.02 -13.21 10.15
C CYS A 51 6.71 -13.70 11.57
N ALA A 52 7.52 -14.63 12.09
CA ALA A 52 7.23 -15.31 13.35
C ALA A 52 7.23 -14.39 14.59
N THR A 53 8.07 -13.34 14.59
CA THR A 53 8.16 -12.39 15.71
C THR A 53 7.17 -11.22 15.58
N CYS A 54 6.65 -10.97 14.38
CA CYS A 54 5.83 -9.80 14.05
C CYS A 54 4.61 -9.63 14.96
N PRO A 55 3.82 -10.67 15.29
CA PRO A 55 2.68 -10.48 16.19
C PRO A 55 3.07 -9.88 17.54
N ALA A 56 4.16 -10.36 18.15
CA ALA A 56 4.64 -9.87 19.44
C ALA A 56 5.26 -8.48 19.33
N ASP A 57 6.03 -8.24 18.26
CA ASP A 57 6.68 -6.95 18.01
C ASP A 57 5.66 -5.83 17.78
N VAL A 58 4.56 -6.12 17.07
CA VAL A 58 3.45 -5.17 16.89
C VAL A 58 2.79 -4.86 18.22
N VAL A 59 2.51 -5.85 19.07
CA VAL A 59 1.96 -5.61 20.42
C VAL A 59 2.89 -4.72 21.25
N ALA A 60 4.19 -5.05 21.28
CA ALA A 60 5.18 -4.28 22.04
C ALA A 60 5.24 -2.82 21.58
N PHE A 61 5.19 -2.58 20.27
CA PHE A 61 5.17 -1.22 19.70
C PHE A 61 3.85 -0.50 19.95
N ASN A 62 2.71 -1.16 19.74
CA ASN A 62 1.39 -0.58 19.97
C ASN A 62 1.17 -0.15 21.42
N ASN A 63 1.76 -0.88 22.38
CA ASN A 63 1.74 -0.51 23.80
C ASN A 63 2.51 0.78 24.10
N ARG A 64 3.46 1.18 23.25
CA ARG A 64 4.25 2.39 23.42
C ARG A 64 3.59 3.64 22.83
N ILE A 65 2.78 3.48 21.78
CA ILE A 65 2.22 4.59 21.01
C ILE A 65 1.36 5.55 21.87
N PRO A 66 0.43 5.09 22.72
CA PRO A 66 -0.43 6.00 23.50
C PRO A 66 0.35 6.95 24.42
N ALA A 67 1.26 6.39 25.23
CA ALA A 67 2.07 7.18 26.15
C ALA A 67 3.05 8.11 25.41
N TRP A 68 3.66 7.62 24.33
CA TRP A 68 4.53 8.43 23.47
C TRP A 68 3.78 9.62 22.85
N ALA A 69 2.59 9.37 22.27
CA ALA A 69 1.77 10.41 21.66
C ALA A 69 1.33 11.45 22.69
N ALA A 70 0.88 11.00 23.87
CA ALA A 70 0.50 11.88 24.96
C ALA A 70 1.67 12.77 25.42
N GLY A 71 2.88 12.21 25.57
CA GLY A 71 4.07 12.95 25.99
C GLY A 71 4.57 13.99 24.99
N LEU A 72 4.25 13.84 23.70
CA LEU A 72 4.61 14.80 22.66
C LEU A 72 3.47 15.76 22.27
N SER A 73 2.22 15.45 22.62
CA SER A 73 1.05 16.24 22.23
C SER A 73 1.03 17.60 22.91
N THR A 74 0.65 18.65 22.18
CA THR A 74 0.47 20.01 22.74
C THR A 74 -0.85 20.60 22.27
N ALA A 75 -1.31 21.68 22.91
CA ALA A 75 -2.51 22.39 22.46
C ALA A 75 -2.38 22.96 21.04
N GLN A 76 -1.18 23.44 20.68
CA GLN A 76 -0.90 24.00 19.35
C GLN A 76 -0.74 22.92 18.27
N SER A 77 -0.16 21.76 18.62
CA SER A 77 0.10 20.64 17.72
C SER A 77 -0.35 19.33 18.37
N PRO A 78 -1.67 19.06 18.40
CA PRO A 78 -2.20 17.88 19.05
C PRO A 78 -1.82 16.62 18.29
N ILE A 79 -1.55 15.54 19.04
CA ILE A 79 -1.38 14.18 18.52
C ILE A 79 -2.57 13.33 18.95
N THR A 80 -3.32 12.80 17.99
CA THR A 80 -4.45 11.90 18.22
C THR A 80 -4.06 10.47 17.87
N VAL A 81 -4.33 9.52 18.76
CA VAL A 81 -4.06 8.10 18.53
C VAL A 81 -5.32 7.41 18.01
N VAL A 82 -5.17 6.66 16.92
CA VAL A 82 -6.22 5.81 16.33
C VAL A 82 -5.90 4.36 16.61
N ASP A 83 -6.80 3.66 17.29
CA ASP A 83 -6.71 2.22 17.49
C ASP A 83 -7.16 1.50 16.21
N GLN A 84 -6.18 0.97 15.46
CA GLN A 84 -6.41 0.07 14.33
C GLN A 84 -6.24 -1.42 14.69
N TRP A 85 -5.86 -1.71 15.93
CA TRP A 85 -5.59 -3.07 16.37
C TRP A 85 -6.85 -3.79 16.81
N THR A 86 -7.67 -3.16 17.66
CA THR A 86 -8.82 -3.81 18.28
C THR A 86 -9.90 -4.18 17.26
N GLY A 87 -10.26 -5.46 17.23
CA GLY A 87 -11.31 -5.99 16.34
C GLY A 87 -10.85 -6.26 14.90
N PHE A 88 -9.56 -6.08 14.63
CA PHE A 88 -8.94 -6.46 13.36
C PHE A 88 -8.44 -7.92 13.44
N ASN A 89 -8.75 -8.73 12.45
CA ASN A 89 -8.43 -10.15 12.38
C ASN A 89 -7.67 -10.44 11.09
N THR A 90 -6.40 -10.78 11.18
CA THR A 90 -5.53 -11.01 10.02
C THR A 90 -6.07 -12.07 9.07
N ALA A 91 -6.70 -13.14 9.56
CA ALA A 91 -7.20 -14.21 8.70
C ALA A 91 -8.37 -13.78 7.81
N THR A 92 -9.16 -12.79 8.23
CA THR A 92 -10.40 -12.36 7.53
C THR A 92 -10.30 -10.97 6.94
N ASP A 93 -9.43 -10.12 7.49
CA ASP A 93 -9.30 -8.71 7.13
C ASP A 93 -8.04 -8.43 6.29
N THR A 94 -7.20 -9.43 6.02
CA THR A 94 -6.01 -9.29 5.16
C THR A 94 -6.03 -10.24 3.97
N GLY A 95 -5.20 -9.95 2.96
CA GLY A 95 -4.97 -10.85 1.83
C GLY A 95 -3.81 -11.83 2.05
N ASP A 96 -2.80 -11.43 2.82
CA ASP A 96 -1.54 -12.17 2.98
C ASP A 96 -1.06 -12.30 4.44
N GLY A 97 -1.89 -11.91 5.40
CA GLY A 97 -1.55 -11.81 6.82
C GLY A 97 -1.00 -10.44 7.23
N VAL A 98 -0.79 -9.50 6.31
CA VAL A 98 -0.24 -8.16 6.60
C VAL A 98 -1.08 -7.06 5.97
N HIS A 99 -1.33 -7.15 4.66
CA HIS A 99 -2.01 -6.11 3.90
C HIS A 99 -3.53 -6.29 3.99
N PRO A 100 -4.28 -5.24 4.39
CA PRO A 100 -5.72 -5.31 4.46
C PRO A 100 -6.34 -5.70 3.12
N ASN A 101 -7.40 -6.51 3.17
CA ASN A 101 -8.33 -6.69 2.06
C ASN A 101 -9.46 -5.65 2.16
N ASN A 102 -10.50 -5.75 1.33
CA ASN A 102 -11.62 -4.78 1.36
C ASN A 102 -12.30 -4.67 2.73
N ALA A 103 -12.49 -5.78 3.45
CA ALA A 103 -13.09 -5.78 4.78
C ALA A 103 -12.17 -5.09 5.81
N GLY A 104 -10.87 -5.38 5.75
CA GLY A 104 -9.87 -4.71 6.59
C GLY A 104 -9.78 -3.20 6.29
N PHE A 105 -9.78 -2.80 5.02
CA PHE A 105 -9.78 -1.38 4.65
C PHE A 105 -11.01 -0.65 5.19
N GLN A 106 -12.20 -1.28 5.14
CA GLN A 106 -13.40 -0.68 5.70
C GLN A 106 -13.25 -0.47 7.21
N LYS A 107 -12.81 -1.49 7.96
CA LYS A 107 -12.56 -1.36 9.40
C LYS A 107 -11.56 -0.26 9.71
N MET A 108 -10.48 -0.16 8.92
CA MET A 108 -9.50 0.90 9.09
C MET A 108 -10.08 2.28 8.83
N ALA A 109 -10.91 2.42 7.79
CA ALA A 109 -11.57 3.67 7.45
C ALA A 109 -12.52 4.13 8.58
N ASP A 110 -13.30 3.20 9.14
CA ASP A 110 -14.24 3.48 10.25
C ASP A 110 -13.51 4.03 11.49
N ARG A 111 -12.26 3.60 11.72
CA ARG A 111 -11.41 4.10 12.81
C ARG A 111 -10.73 5.43 12.48
N TRP A 112 -10.27 5.62 11.24
CA TRP A 112 -9.62 6.86 10.80
C TRP A 112 -10.58 8.03 10.71
N TYR A 113 -11.77 7.80 10.16
CA TYR A 113 -12.74 8.83 9.83
C TYR A 113 -13.04 9.80 10.98
N PRO A 114 -13.45 9.35 12.19
CA PRO A 114 -13.75 10.27 13.28
C PRO A 114 -12.55 11.12 13.70
N ALA A 115 -11.34 10.54 13.73
CA ALA A 115 -10.13 11.28 14.09
C ALA A 115 -9.76 12.34 13.05
N VAL A 116 -9.95 12.04 11.76
CA VAL A 116 -9.71 13.01 10.68
C VAL A 116 -10.72 14.15 10.73
N VAL A 117 -12.01 13.84 10.90
CA VAL A 117 -13.07 14.86 11.02
C VAL A 117 -12.78 15.81 12.19
N GLN A 118 -12.42 15.25 13.35
CA GLN A 118 -12.04 16.04 14.52
C GLN A 118 -10.81 16.92 14.25
N ALA A 119 -9.77 16.38 13.61
CA ALA A 119 -8.58 17.15 13.26
C ALA A 119 -8.90 18.30 12.30
N LEU A 120 -9.87 18.14 11.38
CA LEU A 120 -10.26 19.20 10.46
C LEU A 120 -11.16 20.28 11.07
N GLY A 121 -11.52 20.16 12.35
CA GLY A 121 -12.36 21.15 13.06
C GLY A 121 -13.87 20.91 12.91
N GLY A 122 -14.27 19.72 12.45
CA GLY A 122 -15.66 19.27 12.59
C GLY A 122 -15.98 19.05 14.08
N GLY A 123 -17.18 19.47 14.51
CA GLY A 123 -17.72 19.12 15.83
C GLY A 123 -17.83 17.60 16.02
N SER A 124 -18.28 17.16 17.21
CA SER A 124 -18.38 15.74 17.58
C SER A 124 -18.87 14.90 16.39
N PRO A 125 -18.13 13.84 16.00
CA PRO A 125 -18.58 12.97 14.93
C PRO A 125 -19.97 12.44 15.31
N PRO A 126 -20.89 12.28 14.33
CA PRO A 126 -22.18 11.66 14.63
C PRO A 126 -21.92 10.33 15.34
N PRO A 127 -22.76 9.94 16.33
CA PRO A 127 -22.60 8.66 17.00
C PRO A 127 -22.46 7.58 15.93
N VAL A 128 -21.50 6.67 16.12
CA VAL A 128 -21.40 5.44 15.34
C VAL A 128 -22.65 4.62 15.66
N THR A 129 -23.75 4.97 15.00
CA THR A 129 -24.89 4.09 14.92
C THR A 129 -24.39 2.91 14.09
N THR A 130 -24.40 1.73 14.71
CA THR A 130 -24.46 0.50 13.93
C THR A 130 -25.59 0.73 12.93
N PRO A 131 -25.36 0.71 11.61
CA PRO A 131 -26.44 0.82 10.66
C PRO A 131 -27.50 -0.21 11.08
N PRO A 132 -28.79 0.14 11.13
CA PRO A 132 -29.81 -0.89 11.19
C PRO A 132 -29.49 -1.90 10.10
N ALA A 133 -29.66 -3.20 10.40
CA ALA A 133 -29.62 -4.24 9.38
C ALA A 133 -30.71 -3.94 8.35
N THR A 134 -30.38 -3.03 7.45
CA THR A 134 -31.13 -2.72 6.26
C THR A 134 -30.52 -3.65 5.25
N THR A 135 -31.36 -4.55 4.75
CA THR A 135 -31.11 -5.16 3.44
C THR A 135 -30.68 -4.00 2.53
N PRO A 136 -29.48 -4.05 1.95
CA PRO A 136 -29.01 -3.00 1.06
C PRO A 136 -30.13 -2.70 0.06
N PRO A 137 -30.36 -1.42 -0.31
CA PRO A 137 -31.09 -1.19 -1.54
C PRO A 137 -30.38 -2.02 -2.60
N VAL A 138 -31.14 -2.70 -3.45
CA VAL A 138 -30.58 -3.32 -4.66
C VAL A 138 -30.12 -2.17 -5.56
N THR A 139 -29.01 -1.54 -5.21
CA THR A 139 -28.20 -0.81 -6.15
C THR A 139 -27.43 -1.90 -6.86
N THR A 140 -27.70 -2.03 -8.16
CA THR A 140 -26.78 -2.72 -9.06
C THR A 140 -25.37 -2.26 -8.73
N PRO A 141 -24.43 -3.17 -8.42
CA PRO A 141 -23.03 -2.81 -8.23
C PRO A 141 -22.59 -1.89 -9.37
N PRO A 142 -21.74 -0.87 -9.15
CA PRO A 142 -21.04 -0.30 -10.27
C PRO A 142 -20.41 -1.46 -11.01
N VAL A 143 -20.62 -1.54 -12.32
CA VAL A 143 -20.01 -2.56 -13.16
C VAL A 143 -18.50 -2.33 -13.08
N THR A 144 -17.86 -2.94 -12.09
CA THR A 144 -16.43 -3.20 -12.11
C THR A 144 -16.26 -4.24 -13.20
N THR A 145 -15.92 -3.76 -14.40
CA THR A 145 -15.40 -4.61 -15.46
C THR A 145 -14.31 -5.50 -14.86
N PRO A 146 -14.31 -6.82 -15.13
CA PRO A 146 -13.23 -7.71 -14.72
C PRO A 146 -11.87 -7.10 -15.05
N PRO A 147 -10.83 -7.30 -14.23
CA PRO A 147 -9.49 -6.78 -14.52
C PRO A 147 -9.09 -7.25 -15.92
N VAL A 148 -8.86 -6.29 -16.82
CA VAL A 148 -8.38 -6.58 -18.17
C VAL A 148 -6.95 -7.07 -18.04
N THR A 149 -6.75 -8.37 -18.27
CA THR A 149 -5.43 -8.99 -18.35
C THR A 149 -5.10 -9.21 -19.81
N THR A 150 -3.95 -8.72 -20.25
CA THR A 150 -3.43 -9.03 -21.58
C THR A 150 -2.61 -10.32 -21.51
N PRO A 151 -2.85 -11.32 -22.38
CA PRO A 151 -1.97 -12.46 -22.53
C PRO A 151 -0.55 -12.03 -22.93
N PRO A 152 0.50 -12.67 -22.40
CA PRO A 152 1.87 -12.33 -22.76
C PRO A 152 2.19 -12.67 -24.24
N PRO A 153 3.06 -11.91 -24.90
CA PRO A 153 3.63 -12.29 -26.19
C PRO A 153 4.41 -13.63 -26.09
N ALA A 154 4.21 -14.54 -27.03
CA ALA A 154 4.88 -15.83 -27.07
C ALA A 154 6.32 -15.71 -27.59
N GLY A 155 7.30 -16.33 -26.90
CA GLY A 155 8.64 -16.59 -27.45
C GLY A 155 9.86 -16.16 -26.61
N GLY A 156 9.68 -15.58 -25.42
CA GLY A 156 10.80 -15.14 -24.56
C GLY A 156 11.18 -16.12 -23.44
N THR A 157 12.38 -15.94 -22.85
CA THR A 157 12.80 -16.57 -21.57
C THR A 157 12.08 -15.99 -20.35
N CYS A 158 11.12 -15.08 -20.56
CA CYS A 158 10.23 -14.57 -19.55
C CYS A 158 8.84 -14.29 -20.13
N THR A 159 7.87 -14.12 -19.24
CA THR A 159 6.55 -13.57 -19.54
C THR A 159 6.28 -12.39 -18.64
N ALA A 160 5.50 -11.40 -19.11
CA ALA A 160 5.05 -10.30 -18.28
C ALA A 160 3.55 -10.08 -18.45
N THR A 161 2.85 -9.88 -17.33
CA THR A 161 1.41 -9.64 -17.30
C THR A 161 1.12 -8.29 -16.68
N TYR A 162 0.15 -7.58 -17.24
CA TYR A 162 -0.33 -6.30 -16.76
C TYR A 162 -1.72 -6.47 -16.16
N ARG A 163 -1.98 -5.79 -15.05
CA ARG A 163 -3.34 -5.58 -14.57
C ARG A 163 -3.54 -4.18 -14.00
N VAL A 164 -4.76 -3.67 -14.14
CA VAL A 164 -5.24 -2.53 -13.37
C VAL A 164 -5.70 -3.03 -12.02
N VAL A 165 -5.08 -2.55 -10.94
CA VAL A 165 -5.40 -2.95 -9.56
C VAL A 165 -6.64 -2.21 -9.08
N SER A 166 -6.69 -0.91 -9.32
CA SER A 166 -7.83 -0.03 -9.02
C SER A 166 -7.77 1.19 -9.93
N GLN A 167 -8.92 1.85 -10.13
CA GLN A 167 -8.99 3.06 -10.93
C GLN A 167 -10.06 4.02 -10.39
N TRP A 168 -9.85 5.31 -10.59
CA TRP A 168 -10.69 6.43 -10.16
C TRP A 168 -10.76 7.50 -11.26
N THR A 169 -11.54 8.56 -11.03
CA THR A 169 -11.65 9.66 -12.00
C THR A 169 -10.28 10.29 -12.26
N GLY A 170 -9.76 10.08 -13.47
CA GLY A 170 -8.49 10.66 -13.93
C GLY A 170 -7.24 9.89 -13.52
N GLY A 171 -7.33 8.73 -12.86
CA GLY A 171 -6.14 7.96 -12.49
C GLY A 171 -6.38 6.51 -12.08
N PHE A 172 -5.30 5.75 -11.98
CA PHE A 172 -5.29 4.34 -11.61
C PHE A 172 -4.00 3.90 -10.95
N GLN A 173 -4.10 2.73 -10.34
CA GLN A 173 -2.97 1.90 -9.96
C GLN A 173 -2.81 0.73 -10.94
N GLY A 174 -1.62 0.59 -11.53
CA GLY A 174 -1.23 -0.55 -12.35
C GLY A 174 -0.24 -1.45 -11.63
N GLU A 175 -0.25 -2.74 -11.96
CA GLU A 175 0.79 -3.70 -11.57
C GLU A 175 1.24 -4.52 -12.78
N VAL A 176 2.55 -4.75 -12.86
CA VAL A 176 3.15 -5.65 -13.83
C VAL A 176 3.90 -6.76 -13.09
N THR A 177 3.60 -8.01 -13.44
CA THR A 177 4.32 -9.19 -12.94
C THR A 177 5.24 -9.70 -14.03
N VAL A 178 6.53 -9.90 -13.72
CA VAL A 178 7.52 -10.52 -14.60
C VAL A 178 7.83 -11.92 -14.07
N ARG A 179 7.79 -12.91 -14.95
CA ARG A 179 8.10 -14.31 -14.65
C ARG A 179 9.25 -14.79 -15.50
N ASN A 180 10.28 -15.38 -14.89
CA ASN A 180 11.33 -16.12 -15.60
C ASN A 180 10.76 -17.49 -16.04
N THR A 181 10.62 -17.69 -17.34
CA THR A 181 10.15 -18.96 -17.93
C THR A 181 11.30 -19.83 -18.46
N GLY A 182 12.54 -19.36 -18.32
CA GLY A 182 13.74 -20.14 -18.60
C GLY A 182 14.06 -21.18 -17.51
N THR A 183 15.10 -21.96 -17.78
CA THR A 183 15.55 -23.08 -16.91
C THR A 183 16.65 -22.69 -15.93
N THR A 184 17.18 -21.47 -16.00
CA THR A 184 18.26 -20.97 -15.12
C THR A 184 17.83 -19.71 -14.38
N ALA A 185 18.46 -19.44 -13.24
CA ALA A 185 18.31 -18.18 -12.54
C ALA A 185 18.86 -17.01 -13.37
N ARG A 186 18.23 -15.84 -13.21
CA ARG A 186 18.55 -14.59 -13.91
C ARG A 186 18.78 -13.50 -12.88
N SER A 187 19.73 -12.60 -13.11
CA SER A 187 20.14 -11.58 -12.13
C SER A 187 19.53 -10.22 -12.40
N ALA A 188 18.93 -10.02 -13.58
CA ALA A 188 18.21 -8.80 -13.91
C ALA A 188 16.98 -9.07 -14.77
N TRP A 189 16.04 -8.13 -14.71
CA TRP A 189 14.85 -8.13 -15.54
C TRP A 189 14.49 -6.73 -16.01
N THR A 190 13.84 -6.66 -17.17
CA THR A 190 13.27 -5.45 -17.75
C THR A 190 11.88 -5.76 -18.27
N ALA A 191 10.92 -4.87 -18.04
CA ALA A 191 9.59 -4.90 -18.64
C ALA A 191 9.36 -3.64 -19.48
N SER A 192 8.78 -3.80 -20.66
CA SER A 192 8.52 -2.70 -21.60
C SER A 192 7.09 -2.75 -22.13
N PHE A 193 6.42 -1.61 -22.20
CA PHE A 193 5.08 -1.48 -22.76
C PHE A 193 4.82 -0.06 -23.26
N THR A 194 3.76 0.12 -24.04
CA THR A 194 3.37 1.44 -24.58
C THR A 194 1.91 1.74 -24.26
N PHE A 195 1.65 2.87 -23.62
CA PHE A 195 0.29 3.32 -23.34
C PHE A 195 -0.44 3.84 -24.57
N GLY A 196 -1.73 3.52 -24.70
CA GLY A 196 -2.52 3.84 -25.90
C GLY A 196 -3.42 5.07 -25.76
N ALA A 197 -3.68 5.54 -24.54
CA ALA A 197 -4.77 6.50 -24.26
C ALA A 197 -4.33 7.65 -23.32
N GLY A 198 -3.12 8.17 -23.55
CA GLY A 198 -2.59 9.32 -22.83
C GLY A 198 -2.27 9.04 -21.36
N GLN A 199 -2.04 7.77 -21.00
CA GLN A 199 -1.67 7.43 -19.63
C GLN A 199 -0.26 7.92 -19.29
N GLN A 200 -0.07 8.48 -18.10
CA GLN A 200 1.19 9.05 -17.61
C GLN A 200 1.46 8.60 -16.17
N ILE A 201 2.61 7.95 -15.95
CA ILE A 201 3.04 7.47 -14.63
C ILE A 201 3.47 8.64 -13.77
N THR A 202 2.92 8.72 -12.56
CA THR A 202 3.21 9.78 -11.58
C THR A 202 4.10 9.27 -10.45
N GLN A 203 3.99 7.98 -10.11
CA GLN A 203 4.79 7.34 -9.07
C GLN A 203 4.96 5.86 -9.40
N ALA A 204 6.10 5.27 -9.08
CA ALA A 204 6.35 3.84 -9.18
C ALA A 204 7.09 3.31 -7.96
N TRP A 205 6.97 2.01 -7.70
CA TRP A 205 7.71 1.31 -6.65
C TRP A 205 8.16 -0.07 -7.14
N ASN A 206 9.16 -0.64 -6.46
CA ASN A 206 9.77 -1.94 -6.79
C ASN A 206 10.41 -2.02 -8.20
N ALA A 207 10.58 -0.90 -8.89
CA ALA A 207 11.30 -0.79 -10.14
C ALA A 207 11.83 0.63 -10.34
N THR A 208 12.89 0.76 -11.11
CA THR A 208 13.23 2.04 -11.75
C THR A 208 12.43 2.14 -13.05
N VAL A 209 11.49 3.07 -13.10
CA VAL A 209 10.59 3.26 -14.25
C VAL A 209 10.95 4.54 -14.99
N THR A 210 11.11 4.45 -16.31
CA THR A 210 11.23 5.59 -17.21
C THR A 210 10.08 5.59 -18.20
N GLN A 211 9.54 6.78 -18.47
CA GLN A 211 8.51 6.98 -19.48
C GLN A 211 8.92 8.13 -20.42
N THR A 212 8.95 7.85 -21.73
CA THR A 212 9.18 8.85 -22.77
C THR A 212 7.99 8.84 -23.71
N GLY A 213 7.17 9.90 -23.64
CA GLY A 213 5.88 9.92 -24.32
C GLY A 213 4.97 8.78 -23.84
N ALA A 214 4.61 7.87 -24.73
CA ALA A 214 3.79 6.70 -24.42
C ALA A 214 4.60 5.46 -24.00
N ALA A 215 5.91 5.43 -24.29
CA ALA A 215 6.74 4.25 -24.06
C ALA A 215 7.25 4.19 -22.61
N VAL A 216 7.03 3.05 -21.95
CA VAL A 216 7.45 2.79 -20.57
C VAL A 216 8.47 1.67 -20.55
N THR A 217 9.56 1.85 -19.79
CA THR A 217 10.54 0.81 -19.46
C THR A 217 10.71 0.75 -17.94
N ALA A 218 10.55 -0.43 -17.37
CA ALA A 218 10.78 -0.71 -15.96
C ALA A 218 11.94 -1.69 -15.80
N ARG A 219 12.89 -1.38 -14.92
CA ARG A 219 14.06 -2.21 -14.61
C ARG A 219 14.10 -2.56 -13.12
N ASN A 220 14.67 -3.72 -12.82
CA ASN A 220 14.87 -4.16 -11.44
C ASN A 220 15.71 -3.16 -10.63
N LEU A 221 15.44 -3.12 -9.33
CA LEU A 221 16.31 -2.53 -8.32
C LEU A 221 17.39 -3.55 -7.94
N SER A 222 18.38 -3.11 -7.16
CA SER A 222 19.50 -3.97 -6.74
C SER A 222 19.06 -5.21 -5.95
N TRP A 223 17.94 -5.13 -5.24
CA TRP A 223 17.47 -6.19 -4.34
C TRP A 223 16.46 -7.16 -4.97
N ASN A 224 15.85 -6.84 -6.12
CA ASN A 224 14.86 -7.71 -6.77
C ASN A 224 15.23 -8.14 -8.20
N GLY A 225 16.49 -8.05 -8.58
CA GLY A 225 16.96 -8.53 -9.89
C GLY A 225 17.00 -10.06 -9.98
N ASN A 226 17.31 -10.75 -8.88
CA ASN A 226 17.47 -12.20 -8.86
C ASN A 226 16.11 -12.93 -9.01
N LEU A 227 15.92 -13.59 -10.15
CA LEU A 227 14.77 -14.39 -10.50
C LEU A 227 15.20 -15.84 -10.78
N PRO A 228 14.95 -16.79 -9.86
CA PRO A 228 15.12 -18.22 -10.13
C PRO A 228 14.33 -18.69 -11.35
N ALA A 229 14.68 -19.85 -11.89
CA ALA A 229 13.86 -20.50 -12.92
C ALA A 229 12.42 -20.69 -12.41
N GLY A 230 11.43 -20.24 -13.19
CA GLY A 230 10.02 -20.23 -12.79
C GLY A 230 9.62 -19.11 -11.82
N GLY A 231 10.58 -18.36 -11.26
CA GLY A 231 10.37 -17.30 -10.29
C GLY A 231 9.70 -16.06 -10.86
N THR A 232 9.06 -15.29 -9.97
CA THR A 232 8.27 -14.10 -10.32
C THR A 232 8.65 -12.90 -9.46
N THR A 233 8.46 -11.71 -10.01
CA THR A 233 8.52 -10.43 -9.29
C THR A 233 7.44 -9.50 -9.84
N SER A 234 7.03 -8.51 -9.04
CA SER A 234 6.07 -7.50 -9.46
C SER A 234 6.56 -6.11 -9.14
N PHE A 235 6.18 -5.16 -9.98
CA PHE A 235 6.27 -3.73 -9.68
C PHE A 235 4.93 -3.05 -9.92
N GLY A 236 4.70 -1.97 -9.19
CA GLY A 236 3.45 -1.21 -9.28
C GLY A 236 3.73 0.27 -9.53
N PHE A 237 2.69 0.96 -9.99
CA PHE A 237 2.74 2.38 -10.27
C PHE A 237 1.36 3.03 -10.14
N LEU A 238 1.36 4.35 -9.88
CA LEU A 238 0.21 5.23 -10.06
C LEU A 238 0.37 5.98 -11.37
N ALA A 239 -0.74 6.16 -12.07
CA ALA A 239 -0.76 6.90 -13.33
C ALA A 239 -2.09 7.64 -13.52
N ASN A 240 -2.04 8.72 -14.29
CA ASN A 240 -3.21 9.46 -14.76
C ASN A 240 -3.52 9.06 -16.22
N TRP A 241 -4.71 9.39 -16.75
CA TRP A 241 -5.00 9.30 -18.19
C TRP A 241 -5.83 10.49 -18.68
N THR A 242 -5.88 10.68 -20.01
CA THR A 242 -6.66 11.76 -20.64
C THR A 242 -7.86 11.25 -21.43
N SER A 243 -7.75 10.10 -22.10
CA SER A 243 -8.82 9.56 -22.95
C SER A 243 -9.36 8.19 -22.52
N GLY A 244 -8.59 7.41 -21.76
CA GLY A 244 -9.05 6.14 -21.21
C GLY A 244 -7.92 5.31 -20.62
N ASN A 245 -8.24 4.08 -20.21
CA ASN A 245 -7.26 3.19 -19.59
C ASN A 245 -7.24 1.77 -20.18
N PRO A 246 -6.96 1.60 -21.50
CA PRO A 246 -6.73 0.27 -22.06
C PRO A 246 -5.42 -0.32 -21.52
N ALA A 247 -5.46 -1.59 -21.12
CA ALA A 247 -4.27 -2.34 -20.70
C ALA A 247 -3.34 -2.59 -21.90
N PRO A 248 -2.06 -2.20 -21.82
CA PRO A 248 -1.11 -2.44 -22.90
C PRO A 248 -0.52 -3.87 -22.82
N PRO A 249 -0.15 -4.49 -23.95
CA PRO A 249 0.67 -5.69 -23.92
C PRO A 249 2.05 -5.35 -23.33
N VAL A 250 2.61 -6.27 -22.55
CA VAL A 250 3.92 -6.10 -21.91
C VAL A 250 4.90 -7.13 -22.45
N THR A 251 6.07 -6.65 -22.88
CA THR A 251 7.22 -7.50 -23.19
C THR A 251 8.20 -7.49 -22.02
N CYS A 252 9.05 -8.52 -21.92
CA CYS A 252 10.09 -8.56 -20.92
C CYS A 252 11.40 -9.13 -21.48
N ALA A 253 12.48 -8.86 -20.76
CA ALA A 253 13.76 -9.51 -20.90
C ALA A 253 14.29 -9.92 -19.52
N VAL A 254 14.93 -11.08 -19.42
CA VAL A 254 15.65 -11.53 -18.23
C VAL A 254 17.07 -11.91 -18.64
N THR A 255 18.06 -11.46 -17.88
CA THR A 255 19.49 -11.70 -18.16
C THR A 255 20.19 -12.34 -16.99
#